data_AF-A0A285NQ86-F1
#
_entry.id   AF-A0A285NQ86-F1
#
_cell.length_a   1.000
_cell.length_b   1.000
_cell.length_c   1.000
_cell.angle_alpha   90.00
_cell.angle_beta   90.00
_cell.angle_gamma   90.00
#
_symmetry.space_group_name_H-M   'P 1'
#
loop_
_entity.id
_entity.type
_entity.pdbx_description
1 polymer ?
#
loop_
_entity_poly.entity_id
_entity_poly.type
_entity_poly.pdbx_seq_one_letter_code
_entity_poly.pdbx_strand_id
1 'polypeptide(L)'
;MIEIMKLNDKAYTTYKQTVRGNRTITKSEAAKKLTRNVILAREYFPELIKKNVLGITYVYGNLHIKVRGKTIVSIENYKGGCNHIDIPGSRRRELSIQLGIW
;
A
#
# COMPACT_ATOMS: atom_id res chain seq x y z
N MET A 1 -6.84 13.18 -11.68
CA MET A 1 -7.42 11.87 -11.31
C MET A 1 -6.30 11.00 -10.79
N ILE A 2 -6.44 10.36 -9.62
CA ILE A 2 -5.38 9.47 -9.09
C ILE A 2 -5.36 8.20 -9.93
N GLU A 3 -4.20 7.87 -10.48
CA GLU A 3 -4.00 6.62 -11.21
C GLU A 3 -3.92 5.45 -10.22
N ILE A 4 -4.88 4.52 -10.29
CA ILE A 4 -4.90 3.32 -9.45
C ILE A 4 -3.88 2.33 -9.98
N MET A 5 -3.00 1.86 -9.08
CA MET A 5 -1.99 0.87 -9.44
C MET A 5 -2.65 -0.48 -9.74
N LYS A 6 -2.13 -1.19 -10.74
CA LYS A 6 -2.51 -2.59 -10.97
C LYS A 6 -2.04 -3.43 -9.80
N LEU A 7 -2.77 -4.51 -9.49
CA LEU A 7 -2.43 -5.45 -8.43
C LEU A 7 -2.38 -6.85 -9.00
N ASN A 8 -1.26 -7.56 -8.86
CA ASN A 8 -1.20 -8.96 -9.29
C ASN A 8 -1.93 -9.88 -8.29
N ASP A 9 -2.30 -11.10 -8.72
CA ASP A 9 -3.10 -12.01 -7.90
C ASP A 9 -2.37 -12.52 -6.66
N LYS A 10 -1.04 -12.71 -6.77
CA LYS A 10 -0.21 -13.14 -5.64
C LYS A 10 -0.21 -12.08 -4.53
N ALA A 11 0.08 -10.83 -4.87
CA ALA A 11 0.06 -9.72 -3.92
C ALA A 11 -1.34 -9.46 -3.36
N TYR A 12 -2.38 -9.57 -4.18
CA TYR A 12 -3.76 -9.49 -3.72
C TYR A 12 -4.06 -10.56 -2.66
N THR A 13 -3.73 -11.82 -2.95
CA THR A 13 -3.95 -12.95 -2.03
C THR A 13 -3.21 -12.73 -0.72
N THR A 14 -1.93 -12.35 -0.78
CA THR A 14 -1.16 -12.05 0.43
C THR A 14 -1.79 -10.91 1.23
N TYR A 15 -2.09 -9.77 0.59
CA TYR A 15 -2.69 -8.62 1.27
C TYR A 15 -4.01 -8.96 1.96
N LYS A 16 -4.88 -9.70 1.28
CA LYS A 16 -6.19 -10.16 1.77
C LYS A 16 -6.05 -11.07 3.00
N GLN A 17 -5.02 -11.92 3.03
CA GLN A 17 -4.82 -12.91 4.09
C GLN A 17 -4.04 -12.38 5.28
N THR A 18 -3.05 -11.50 5.05
CA THR A 18 -2.11 -11.08 6.09
C THR A 18 -2.54 -9.80 6.79
N VAL A 19 -3.39 -8.97 6.19
CA VAL A 19 -3.87 -7.70 6.78
C VAL A 19 -5.22 -7.90 7.44
N ARG A 20 -5.31 -7.53 8.73
CA ARG A 20 -6.55 -7.65 9.51
C ARG A 20 -7.67 -6.83 8.86
N GLY A 21 -8.87 -7.41 8.81
CA GLY A 21 -10.06 -6.76 8.26
C GLY A 21 -10.15 -6.75 6.73
N ASN A 22 -9.17 -7.35 6.01
CA ASN A 22 -9.17 -7.36 4.55
C ASN A 22 -9.64 -8.68 3.92
N ARG A 23 -10.08 -9.69 4.70
CA ARG A 23 -10.43 -11.03 4.17
C ARG A 23 -11.59 -11.02 3.16
N THR A 24 -12.45 -10.01 3.16
CA THR A 24 -13.64 -9.94 2.29
C THR A 24 -13.50 -8.92 1.16
N ILE A 25 -12.38 -8.19 1.09
CA ILE A 25 -12.25 -7.12 0.08
C ILE A 25 -12.00 -7.68 -1.31
N THR A 26 -12.52 -6.97 -2.30
CA THR A 26 -12.26 -7.22 -3.72
C THR A 26 -10.84 -6.80 -4.11
N LYS A 27 -10.36 -7.31 -5.24
CA LYS A 27 -9.06 -6.93 -5.81
C LYS A 27 -8.99 -5.43 -6.15
N SER A 28 -10.12 -4.84 -6.57
CA SER A 28 -10.23 -3.40 -6.86
C SER A 28 -10.08 -2.55 -5.58
N GLU A 29 -10.77 -2.91 -4.50
CA GLU A 29 -10.64 -2.22 -3.21
C GLU A 29 -9.22 -2.37 -2.64
N ALA A 30 -8.62 -3.56 -2.77
CA ALA A 30 -7.23 -3.79 -2.38
C ALA A 30 -6.27 -2.89 -3.16
N ALA A 31 -6.42 -2.81 -4.48
CA ALA A 31 -5.59 -1.95 -5.33
C ALA A 31 -5.70 -0.47 -4.93
N LYS A 32 -6.91 0.02 -4.66
CA LYS A 32 -7.14 1.40 -4.17
C LYS A 32 -6.50 1.65 -2.81
N LYS A 33 -6.72 0.76 -1.83
CA LYS A 33 -6.11 0.86 -0.49
C LYS A 33 -4.58 0.84 -0.55
N LEU A 34 -4.00 -0.03 -1.36
CA LEU A 34 -2.56 -0.10 -1.55
C LEU A 34 -2.01 1.11 -2.29
N THR A 35 -2.73 1.62 -3.30
CA THR A 35 -2.37 2.88 -3.98
C THR A 35 -2.32 4.04 -2.98
N ARG A 36 -3.32 4.18 -2.11
CA ARG A 36 -3.31 5.17 -1.02
C ARG A 36 -2.06 5.02 -0.15
N ASN A 37 -1.75 3.79 0.27
CA ASN A 37 -0.60 3.54 1.15
C ASN A 37 0.73 3.86 0.45
N VAL A 38 0.86 3.61 -0.86
CA VAL A 38 2.04 3.99 -1.65
C VAL A 38 2.17 5.50 -1.75
N ILE A 39 1.08 6.23 -1.98
CA ILE A 39 1.07 7.70 -2.03
C ILE A 39 1.53 8.26 -0.67
N LEU A 40 0.93 7.79 0.42
CA LEU A 40 1.30 8.23 1.76
C LEU A 40 2.75 7.88 2.12
N ALA A 41 3.22 6.70 1.76
CA ALA A 41 4.62 6.32 1.95
C ALA A 41 5.57 7.23 1.16
N ARG A 42 5.19 7.64 -0.05
CA ARG A 42 5.96 8.58 -0.86
C ARG A 42 5.98 9.99 -0.28
N GLU A 43 4.86 10.44 0.29
CA GLU A 43 4.71 11.79 0.85
C GLU A 43 5.42 11.94 2.19
N TYR A 44 5.31 10.94 3.07
CA TYR A 44 5.71 11.07 4.48
C TYR A 44 6.95 10.26 4.89
N PHE A 45 7.29 9.21 4.14
CA PHE A 45 8.43 8.33 4.47
C PHE A 45 9.36 8.08 3.27
N PRO A 46 9.79 9.13 2.53
CA PRO A 46 10.64 8.98 1.36
C PRO A 46 11.97 8.27 1.66
N GLU A 47 12.49 8.42 2.88
CA GLU A 47 13.71 7.79 3.39
C GLU A 47 13.59 6.27 3.53
N LEU A 48 12.37 5.73 3.70
CA LEU A 48 12.13 4.29 3.79
C LEU A 48 11.96 3.64 2.40
N ILE A 49 11.95 4.42 1.33
CA ILE A 49 11.76 3.90 -0.03
C ILE A 49 13.04 3.24 -0.51
N LYS A 50 12.97 1.94 -0.79
CA LYS A 50 14.09 1.16 -1.33
C LYS A 50 13.93 0.96 -2.82
N LYS A 51 14.89 1.45 -3.61
CA LYS A 51 14.93 1.28 -5.07
C LYS A 51 16.00 0.27 -5.45
N ASN A 52 15.66 -0.70 -6.29
CA ASN A 52 16.62 -1.62 -6.88
C ASN A 52 16.17 -2.06 -8.29
N VAL A 53 16.99 -2.87 -8.95
CA VAL A 53 16.71 -3.39 -10.31
C VAL A 53 15.40 -4.19 -10.41
N LEU A 54 14.88 -4.70 -9.29
CA LEU A 54 13.65 -5.47 -9.24
C LEU A 54 12.41 -4.60 -8.97
N GLY A 55 12.57 -3.30 -8.74
CA GLY A 55 11.48 -2.35 -8.54
C GLY A 55 11.69 -1.42 -7.33
N ILE A 56 10.59 -0.84 -6.88
CA ILE A 56 10.55 0.11 -5.77
C ILE A 56 9.72 -0.49 -4.64
N THR A 57 10.29 -0.55 -3.44
CA THR A 57 9.57 -0.96 -2.23
C THR A 57 9.22 0.25 -1.40
N TYR A 58 7.92 0.44 -1.15
CA TYR A 58 7.36 1.45 -0.27
C TYR A 58 7.03 0.83 1.09
N VAL A 59 7.38 1.50 2.18
CA VAL A 59 7.08 1.05 3.54
C VAL A 59 5.91 1.85 4.09
N TYR A 60 4.82 1.16 4.44
CA TYR A 60 3.66 1.71 5.11
C TYR A 60 3.37 0.91 6.38
N GLY A 61 4.01 1.30 7.48
CA GLY A 61 3.89 0.69 8.79
C GLY A 61 4.57 -0.66 8.71
N ASN A 62 3.77 -1.71 8.85
CA ASN A 62 4.23 -3.08 8.75
C ASN A 62 4.20 -3.62 7.31
N LEU A 63 3.62 -2.86 6.38
CA LEU A 63 3.47 -3.28 4.98
C LEU A 63 4.64 -2.81 4.13
N HIS A 64 5.35 -3.77 3.56
CA HIS A 64 6.29 -3.51 2.47
C HIS A 64 5.57 -3.79 1.16
N ILE A 65 5.43 -2.75 0.34
CA ILE A 65 4.68 -2.76 -0.91
C ILE A 65 5.67 -2.63 -2.06
N LYS A 66 5.91 -3.72 -2.78
CA LYS A 66 6.82 -3.72 -3.93
C LYS A 66 6.07 -3.43 -5.21
N VAL A 67 6.55 -2.45 -5.94
CA VAL A 67 5.99 -1.94 -7.19
C VAL A 67 7.01 -2.12 -8.33
N ARG A 68 6.53 -2.59 -9.48
CA ARG A 68 7.29 -2.60 -10.74
C ARG A 68 6.46 -1.89 -11.81
N GLY A 69 6.97 -0.77 -12.34
CA GLY A 69 6.19 0.12 -13.20
C GLY A 69 4.97 0.65 -12.46
N LYS A 70 3.77 0.35 -12.96
CA LYS A 70 2.48 0.72 -12.34
C LYS A 70 1.75 -0.44 -11.67
N THR A 71 2.47 -1.53 -11.36
CA THR A 71 1.89 -2.75 -10.80
C THR A 71 2.50 -3.09 -9.45
N ILE A 72 1.65 -3.32 -8.45
CA ILE A 72 2.01 -3.91 -7.17
C ILE A 72 2.21 -5.41 -7.39
N VAL A 73 3.45 -5.86 -7.17
CA VAL A 73 3.90 -7.21 -7.50
C VAL A 73 4.17 -8.09 -6.28
N SER A 74 4.42 -7.48 -5.12
CA SER A 74 4.61 -8.20 -3.84
C SER A 74 4.12 -7.36 -2.67
N ILE A 75 3.62 -8.06 -1.65
CA ILE A 75 3.22 -7.52 -0.36
C ILE A 75 3.83 -8.39 0.71
N GLU A 76 4.47 -7.77 1.69
CA GLU A 76 4.96 -8.44 2.88
C GLU A 76 4.41 -7.67 4.10
N ASN A 77 3.81 -8.38 5.05
CA ASN A 77 3.31 -7.80 6.30
C ASN A 77 4.15 -8.28 7.47
N TYR A 78 5.06 -7.44 7.95
CA TYR A 78 5.98 -7.75 9.04
C TYR A 78 5.25 -7.60 10.39
N LYS A 79 4.75 -8.72 10.93
CA LYS A 79 4.17 -8.74 12.27
C LYS A 79 5.29 -8.56 13.31
N GLY A 80 5.24 -7.49 14.09
CA GLY A 80 6.16 -7.24 15.21
C GLY A 80 7.20 -6.14 15.01
N GLY A 81 7.32 -5.54 13.82
CA GLY A 81 8.10 -4.32 13.61
C GLY A 81 7.22 -3.09 13.84
N CYS A 82 7.51 -2.26 14.84
CA CYS A 82 6.76 -1.03 15.06
C CYS A 82 7.45 0.12 14.32
N ASN A 83 7.22 0.22 13.01
CA ASN A 83 7.45 1.50 12.34
C ASN A 83 6.26 2.38 12.70
N HIS A 84 6.38 3.13 13.81
CA HIS A 84 5.36 4.11 14.16
C HIS A 84 5.25 5.10 13.01
N ILE A 85 4.14 5.04 12.29
CA ILE A 85 3.82 5.95 11.21
C ILE A 85 3.00 7.07 11.80
N ASP A 86 3.55 8.27 11.78
CA ASP A 86 2.76 9.48 12.00
C ASP A 86 2.33 10.03 10.65
N ILE A 87 1.06 9.79 10.29
CA ILE A 87 0.42 10.39 9.11
C ILE A 87 -0.78 11.18 9.62
N PRO A 88 -0.93 12.44 9.20
CA PRO A 88 -2.14 13.21 9.47
C PRO A 88 -3.40 12.45 9.03
N GLY A 89 -4.29 12.16 9.98
CA GLY A 89 -5.55 11.45 9.69
C GLY A 89 -6.41 12.14 8.62
N SER A 90 -6.31 13.47 8.53
CA SER A 90 -6.94 14.30 7.50
C SER A 90 -6.48 13.93 6.09
N ARG A 91 -5.17 13.80 5.87
CA ARG A 91 -4.60 13.44 4.57
C ARG A 91 -4.99 12.02 4.14
N ARG A 92 -4.96 11.09 5.09
CA ARG A 92 -5.43 9.72 4.84
C ARG A 92 -6.91 9.69 4.43
N ARG A 93 -7.76 10.49 5.10
CA ARG A 93 -9.19 10.62 4.80
C ARG A 93 -9.42 11.24 3.42
N GLU A 94 -8.69 12.28 3.07
CA GLU A 94 -8.76 12.94 1.76
C GLU A 94 -8.50 11.95 0.61
N LEU A 95 -7.39 11.20 0.69
CA LEU A 95 -7.06 10.19 -0.33
C LEU A 95 -8.10 9.06 -0.38
N SER A 96 -8.65 8.67 0.77
CA SER A 96 -9.75 7.71 0.84
C SER A 96 -10.97 8.18 0.03
N ILE A 97 -11.38 9.44 0.20
CA ILE A 97 -12.48 10.05 -0.56
C ILE A 97 -12.15 10.09 -2.06
N GLN A 98 -10.96 10.55 -2.43
CA GLN A 98 -10.52 10.66 -3.83
C GLN A 98 -10.46 9.31 -4.55
N LEU A 99 -10.15 8.22 -3.83
CA LEU A 99 -10.10 6.86 -4.36
C LEU A 99 -11.44 6.12 -4.28
N GLY A 100 -12.45 6.71 -3.63
CA GLY A 100 -13.73 6.06 -3.36
C GLY A 100 -13.58 4.82 -2.49
N ILE A 101 -12.82 4.92 -1.40
CA ILE A 101 -12.66 3.87 -0.38
C ILE A 101 -13.01 4.45 0.99
N TRP A 102 -13.85 3.75 1.75
CA TRP A 102 -14.23 4.12 3.12
C TRP A 102 -13.29 3.46 4.14
#